data_AF-A0A9D2JNX6-F1
#
_entry.id   AF-A0A9D2JNX6-F1
#
_cell.length_a   1.000
_cell.length_b   1.000
_cell.length_c   1.000
_cell.angle_alpha   90.00
_cell.angle_beta   90.00
_cell.angle_gamma   90.00
#
_symmetry.space_group_name_H-M   'P 1'
#
loop_
_entity.id
_entity.type
_entity.pdbx_description
1 polymer ?
#
loop_
_entity_poly.entity_id
_entity_poly.type
_entity_poly.pdbx_seq_one_letter_code
_entity_poly.pdbx_strand_id
1 'polypeptide(L)'
;MDLKQAKALARKRLGDKRYHHTLNVEKMAVKLAGHYGADPDQAALAALLHDTAKEMPTAEQLALLRAHPDLAGDTENRPTPIWHGVCAAILARTEWGVTDEAVLSAVACHTAGKPGMTLLDKILFLADMTSAERDFDGVESLRRLAFEDIDRAMLAALNESVSFVKHGGKPLDPMSAAARDDFARLLAAREGR
;
A
#
# COMPACT_ATOMS: atom_id res chain seq x y z
N MET A 1 9.49 -15.70 -6.32
CA MET A 1 9.92 -14.70 -7.33
C MET A 1 11.05 -13.85 -6.75
N ASP A 2 12.08 -13.54 -7.53
CA ASP A 2 13.16 -12.63 -7.14
C ASP A 2 12.88 -11.16 -7.56
N LEU A 3 13.69 -10.21 -7.08
CA LEU A 3 13.53 -8.78 -7.38
C LEU A 3 13.68 -8.43 -8.86
N LYS A 4 14.55 -9.15 -9.59
CA LYS A 4 14.76 -8.91 -11.03
C LYS A 4 13.53 -9.32 -11.82
N GLN A 5 12.94 -10.46 -11.48
CA GLN A 5 11.67 -10.95 -12.02
C GLN A 5 10.52 -9.99 -11.70
N ALA A 6 10.39 -9.55 -10.45
CA ALA A 6 9.35 -8.60 -10.03
C ALA A 6 9.46 -7.27 -10.79
N LYS A 7 10.67 -6.75 -10.96
CA LYS A 7 10.93 -5.51 -11.71
C LYS A 7 10.59 -5.63 -13.19
N ALA A 8 10.92 -6.76 -13.82
CA ALA A 8 10.56 -7.03 -15.21
C ALA A 8 9.04 -7.19 -15.40
N LEU A 9 8.39 -7.86 -14.45
CA LEU A 9 6.93 -8.03 -14.42
C LEU A 9 6.22 -6.67 -14.30
N ALA A 10 6.64 -5.83 -13.34
CA ALA A 10 6.10 -4.49 -13.16
C ALA A 10 6.24 -3.67 -14.45
N ARG A 11 7.41 -3.73 -15.12
CA ARG A 11 7.60 -3.03 -16.41
C ARG A 11 6.64 -3.51 -17.49
N LYS A 12 6.34 -4.81 -17.54
CA LYS A 12 5.45 -5.41 -18.55
C LYS A 12 3.98 -5.04 -18.31
N ARG A 13 3.56 -4.88 -17.05
CA ARG A 13 2.16 -4.63 -16.67
C ARG A 13 1.79 -3.16 -16.52
N LEU A 14 2.77 -2.26 -16.38
CA LEU A 14 2.55 -0.86 -16.07
C LEU A 14 3.04 0.05 -17.20
N GLY A 15 2.22 1.04 -17.54
CA GLY A 15 2.61 2.16 -18.38
C GLY A 15 3.76 2.97 -17.77
N ASP A 16 4.44 3.76 -18.59
CA ASP A 16 5.70 4.42 -18.22
C ASP A 16 5.59 5.30 -16.96
N LYS A 17 4.50 6.07 -16.83
CA LYS A 17 4.26 6.93 -15.66
C LYS A 17 4.13 6.10 -14.38
N ARG A 18 3.38 5.01 -14.45
CA ARG A 18 3.09 4.13 -13.31
C ARG A 18 4.31 3.31 -12.93
N TYR A 19 5.06 2.82 -13.91
CA TYR A 19 6.33 2.16 -13.66
C TYR A 19 7.36 3.10 -13.02
N HIS A 20 7.45 4.34 -13.47
CA HIS A 20 8.32 5.34 -12.83
C HIS A 20 7.94 5.57 -11.36
N HIS A 21 6.64 5.71 -11.08
CA HIS A 21 6.11 5.76 -9.72
C HIS A 21 6.55 4.53 -8.91
N THR A 22 6.33 3.30 -9.41
CA THR A 22 6.74 2.05 -8.75
C THR A 22 8.23 2.03 -8.38
N LEU A 23 9.12 2.51 -9.27
CA LEU A 23 10.56 2.57 -8.96
C LEU A 23 10.91 3.60 -7.87
N ASN A 24 10.14 4.67 -7.76
CA ASN A 24 10.33 5.65 -6.69
C ASN A 24 9.74 5.17 -5.36
N VAL A 25 8.64 4.43 -5.39
CA VAL A 25 8.10 3.70 -4.23
C VAL A 25 9.12 2.66 -3.74
N GLU A 26 9.71 1.86 -4.63
CA GLU A 26 10.79 0.91 -4.31
C GLU A 26 11.93 1.60 -3.55
N LYS A 27 12.45 2.70 -4.09
CA LYS A 27 13.53 3.46 -3.45
C LYS A 27 13.14 4.00 -2.07
N MET A 28 11.92 4.51 -1.91
CA MET A 28 11.45 5.03 -0.63
C MET A 28 11.23 3.90 0.39
N ALA A 29 10.62 2.79 -0.02
CA ALA A 29 10.38 1.63 0.81
C ALA A 29 11.68 1.04 1.35
N VAL A 30 12.72 0.89 0.50
CA VAL A 30 14.05 0.43 0.92
C VAL A 30 14.70 1.37 1.94
N LYS A 31 14.56 2.70 1.74
CA LYS A 31 15.09 3.70 2.70
C LYS A 31 14.40 3.60 4.06
N LEU A 32 13.07 3.53 4.07
CA LEU A 32 12.29 3.39 5.31
C LEU A 32 12.57 2.05 6.00
N ALA A 33 12.72 0.97 5.23
CA ALA A 33 13.09 -0.34 5.75
C ALA A 33 14.44 -0.31 6.46
N GLY A 34 15.48 0.26 5.81
CA GLY A 34 16.78 0.43 6.44
C GLY A 34 16.75 1.32 7.68
N HIS A 35 15.90 2.35 7.69
CA HIS A 35 15.76 3.24 8.84
C HIS A 35 15.07 2.56 10.05
N TYR A 36 14.03 1.76 9.81
CA TYR A 36 13.26 1.08 10.87
C TYR A 36 13.70 -0.36 11.16
N GLY A 37 14.74 -0.87 10.50
CA GLY A 37 15.26 -2.22 10.70
C GLY A 37 14.39 -3.34 10.10
N ALA A 38 13.59 -3.04 9.06
CA ALA A 38 12.88 -4.05 8.28
C ALA A 38 13.77 -4.61 7.16
N ASP A 39 13.40 -5.77 6.60
CA ASP A 39 14.11 -6.36 5.47
C ASP A 39 13.94 -5.50 4.20
N PRO A 40 15.04 -4.97 3.62
CA PRO A 40 14.98 -4.13 2.43
C PRO A 40 14.53 -4.90 1.17
N ASP A 41 14.79 -6.20 1.07
CA ASP A 41 14.39 -7.01 -0.09
C ASP A 41 12.89 -7.31 -0.03
N GLN A 42 12.33 -7.56 1.17
CA GLN A 42 10.87 -7.66 1.34
C GLN A 42 10.18 -6.34 0.98
N ALA A 43 10.73 -5.20 1.43
CA ALA A 43 10.21 -3.87 1.11
C ALA A 43 10.27 -3.56 -0.38
N ALA A 44 11.39 -3.88 -1.04
CA ALA A 44 11.54 -3.72 -2.48
C ALA A 44 10.55 -4.61 -3.26
N LEU A 45 10.40 -5.87 -2.88
CA LEU A 45 9.48 -6.80 -3.54
C LEU A 45 8.03 -6.32 -3.42
N ALA A 46 7.60 -5.92 -2.22
CA ALA A 46 6.25 -5.41 -1.99
C ALA A 46 6.01 -4.12 -2.81
N ALA A 47 6.99 -3.21 -2.84
CA ALA A 47 6.92 -1.99 -3.63
C ALA A 47 6.87 -2.24 -5.14
N LEU A 48 7.63 -3.20 -5.67
CA LEU A 48 7.59 -3.54 -7.10
C LEU A 48 6.24 -4.14 -7.52
N LEU A 49 5.52 -4.78 -6.59
CA LEU A 49 4.27 -5.49 -6.88
C LEU A 49 3.00 -4.67 -6.61
N HIS A 50 3.05 -3.65 -5.72
CA HIS A 50 1.86 -3.02 -5.15
C HIS A 50 0.81 -2.54 -6.18
N ASP A 51 1.26 -1.94 -7.28
CA ASP A 51 0.40 -1.34 -8.31
C ASP A 51 0.28 -2.24 -9.56
N THR A 52 0.78 -3.49 -9.56
CA THR A 52 0.83 -4.36 -10.76
C THR A 52 -0.52 -4.71 -11.38
N ALA A 53 -1.61 -4.54 -10.64
CA ALA A 53 -2.99 -4.66 -11.13
C ALA A 53 -3.71 -3.32 -11.32
N LYS A 54 -3.02 -2.16 -11.18
CA LYS A 54 -3.62 -0.82 -11.23
C LYS A 54 -4.24 -0.48 -12.57
N GLU A 55 -3.62 -0.94 -13.65
CA GLU A 55 -4.04 -0.69 -15.03
C GLU A 55 -4.83 -1.87 -15.63
N MET A 56 -5.14 -2.88 -14.81
CA MET A 56 -6.02 -3.98 -15.20
C MET A 56 -7.47 -3.47 -15.34
N PRO A 57 -8.21 -3.86 -16.40
CA PRO A 57 -9.61 -3.50 -16.53
C PRO A 57 -10.45 -3.89 -15.31
N THR A 58 -11.38 -3.02 -14.90
CA THR A 58 -12.22 -3.26 -13.70
C THR A 58 -13.00 -4.58 -13.78
N ALA A 59 -13.45 -4.98 -14.96
CA ALA A 59 -14.14 -6.25 -15.16
C ALA A 59 -13.23 -7.47 -14.91
N GLU A 60 -11.95 -7.38 -15.28
CA GLU A 60 -10.95 -8.43 -15.00
C GLU A 60 -10.60 -8.48 -13.51
N GLN A 61 -10.46 -7.31 -12.86
CA GLN A 61 -10.28 -7.25 -11.40
C GLN A 61 -11.46 -7.91 -10.67
N LEU A 62 -12.70 -7.59 -11.06
CA LEU A 62 -13.89 -8.20 -10.48
C LEU A 62 -13.94 -9.72 -10.70
N ALA A 63 -13.62 -10.18 -11.91
CA ALA A 63 -13.56 -11.61 -12.21
C ALA A 63 -12.50 -12.32 -11.35
N LEU A 64 -11.34 -11.70 -11.15
CA LEU A 64 -10.27 -12.23 -10.31
C LEU A 64 -10.69 -12.31 -8.83
N LEU A 65 -11.32 -11.27 -8.30
CA LEU A 65 -11.83 -11.28 -6.92
C LEU A 65 -12.84 -12.42 -6.71
N ARG A 66 -13.77 -12.61 -7.65
CA ARG A 66 -14.79 -13.67 -7.60
C ARG A 66 -14.22 -15.07 -7.78
N ALA A 67 -13.12 -15.21 -8.54
CA ALA A 67 -12.42 -16.48 -8.71
C ALA A 67 -11.63 -16.92 -7.47
N HIS A 68 -11.31 -15.98 -6.57
CA HIS A 68 -10.52 -16.22 -5.36
C HIS A 68 -11.20 -15.66 -4.09
N PRO A 69 -12.40 -16.14 -3.72
CA PRO A 69 -13.19 -15.56 -2.62
C PRO A 69 -12.45 -15.59 -1.27
N ASP A 70 -11.67 -16.63 -0.99
CA ASP A 70 -10.90 -16.76 0.26
C ASP A 70 -9.80 -15.70 0.41
N LEU A 71 -9.25 -15.24 -0.72
CA LEU A 71 -8.21 -14.20 -0.75
C LEU A 71 -8.80 -12.80 -0.90
N ALA A 72 -9.92 -12.69 -1.62
CA ALA A 72 -10.60 -11.44 -1.88
C ALA A 72 -11.35 -10.91 -0.64
N GLY A 73 -11.89 -11.81 0.20
CA GLY A 73 -12.79 -11.44 1.29
C GLY A 73 -13.94 -10.59 0.77
N ASP A 74 -14.27 -9.50 1.46
CA ASP A 74 -15.34 -8.58 1.07
C ASP A 74 -14.92 -7.52 0.04
N THR A 75 -13.80 -7.71 -0.67
CA THR A 75 -13.23 -6.65 -1.51
C THR A 75 -14.13 -6.20 -2.66
N GLU A 76 -14.95 -7.10 -3.20
CA GLU A 76 -15.93 -6.76 -4.24
C GLU A 76 -16.93 -5.66 -3.81
N ASN A 77 -17.27 -5.60 -2.52
CA ASN A 77 -18.22 -4.61 -1.98
C ASN A 77 -17.56 -3.28 -1.56
N ARG A 78 -16.21 -3.20 -1.67
CA ARG A 78 -15.42 -2.01 -1.34
C ARG A 78 -15.31 -1.07 -2.55
N PRO A 79 -14.97 0.22 -2.35
CA PRO A 79 -14.74 1.14 -3.46
C PRO A 79 -13.70 0.61 -4.46
N THR A 80 -14.01 0.72 -5.76
CA THR A 80 -13.18 0.18 -6.84
C THR A 80 -11.70 0.60 -6.82
N PRO A 81 -11.29 1.80 -6.36
CA PRO A 81 -9.88 2.15 -6.27
C PRO A 81 -9.06 1.24 -5.35
N ILE A 82 -9.70 0.49 -4.46
CA ILE A 82 -9.03 -0.42 -3.51
C ILE A 82 -8.71 -1.78 -4.12
N TRP A 83 -9.46 -2.20 -5.15
CA TRP A 83 -9.43 -3.56 -5.67
C TRP A 83 -8.05 -3.99 -6.18
N HIS A 84 -7.31 -3.07 -6.82
CA HIS A 84 -6.02 -3.39 -7.42
C HIS A 84 -4.97 -3.90 -6.41
N GLY A 85 -4.95 -3.41 -5.16
CA GLY A 85 -4.02 -3.90 -4.15
C GLY A 85 -4.27 -5.38 -3.85
N VAL A 86 -5.54 -5.75 -3.65
CA VAL A 86 -5.96 -7.13 -3.40
C VAL A 86 -5.76 -8.00 -4.63
N CYS A 87 -6.09 -7.50 -5.83
CA CYS A 87 -5.84 -8.21 -7.09
C CYS A 87 -4.35 -8.46 -7.33
N ALA A 88 -3.48 -7.47 -7.07
CA ALA A 88 -2.04 -7.62 -7.17
C ALA A 88 -1.51 -8.68 -6.20
N ALA A 89 -2.03 -8.71 -4.96
CA ALA A 89 -1.67 -9.75 -3.99
C ALA A 89 -2.15 -11.15 -4.42
N ILE A 90 -3.36 -11.27 -4.97
CA ILE A 90 -3.88 -12.53 -5.52
C ILE A 90 -2.96 -13.04 -6.63
N LEU A 91 -2.66 -12.22 -7.64
CA LEU A 91 -1.80 -12.61 -8.76
C LEU A 91 -0.37 -12.94 -8.29
N ALA A 92 0.17 -12.16 -7.36
CA ALA A 92 1.48 -12.43 -6.77
C ALA A 92 1.54 -13.82 -6.13
N ARG A 93 0.47 -14.20 -5.41
CA ARG A 93 0.36 -15.52 -4.80
C ARG A 93 0.15 -16.63 -5.85
N THR A 94 -0.80 -16.46 -6.76
CA THR A 94 -1.31 -17.56 -7.59
C THR A 94 -0.55 -17.73 -8.89
N GLU A 95 -0.04 -16.65 -9.48
CA GLU A 95 0.60 -16.67 -10.80
C GLU A 95 2.12 -16.45 -10.73
N TRP A 96 2.60 -15.69 -9.74
CA TRP A 96 4.00 -15.23 -9.71
C TRP A 96 4.85 -15.85 -8.60
N GLY A 97 4.27 -16.78 -7.83
CA GLY A 97 5.01 -17.58 -6.85
C GLY A 97 5.62 -16.76 -5.71
N VAL A 98 4.90 -15.74 -5.23
CA VAL A 98 5.19 -15.07 -3.96
C VAL A 98 4.51 -15.85 -2.85
N THR A 99 5.30 -16.30 -1.88
CA THR A 99 4.83 -17.07 -0.71
C THR A 99 4.99 -16.31 0.61
N ASP A 100 5.59 -15.12 0.56
CA ASP A 100 5.82 -14.29 1.74
C ASP A 100 4.53 -13.56 2.12
N GLU A 101 3.91 -13.98 3.22
CA GLU A 101 2.66 -13.40 3.72
C GLU A 101 2.78 -11.93 4.13
N ALA A 102 3.96 -11.48 4.57
CA ALA A 102 4.16 -10.07 4.92
C ALA A 102 4.13 -9.21 3.65
N VAL A 103 4.79 -9.65 2.57
CA VAL A 103 4.76 -8.97 1.26
C VAL A 103 3.35 -8.94 0.69
N LEU A 104 2.65 -10.07 0.71
CA LEU A 104 1.28 -10.18 0.20
C LEU A 104 0.30 -9.31 0.99
N SER A 105 0.43 -9.28 2.32
CA SER A 105 -0.33 -8.40 3.21
C SER A 105 -0.11 -6.93 2.85
N ALA A 106 1.16 -6.51 2.73
CA ALA A 106 1.50 -5.12 2.46
C ALA A 106 0.91 -4.68 1.11
N VAL A 107 1.09 -5.48 0.07
CA VAL A 107 0.51 -5.23 -1.26
C VAL A 107 -1.02 -5.14 -1.20
N ALA A 108 -1.69 -6.06 -0.50
CA ALA A 108 -3.14 -6.08 -0.41
C ALA A 108 -3.73 -4.85 0.28
N CYS A 109 -3.07 -4.33 1.32
CA CYS A 109 -3.58 -3.21 2.11
C CYS A 109 -2.96 -1.85 1.79
N HIS A 110 -2.04 -1.72 0.83
CA HIS A 110 -1.28 -0.48 0.62
C HIS A 110 -2.16 0.75 0.31
N THR A 111 -3.36 0.58 -0.24
CA THR A 111 -4.25 1.71 -0.57
C THR A 111 -5.14 2.12 0.59
N ALA A 112 -5.73 1.13 1.28
CA ALA A 112 -6.74 1.39 2.30
C ALA A 112 -6.17 1.39 3.72
N GLY A 113 -5.01 0.76 3.93
CA GLY A 113 -4.56 0.33 5.25
C GLY A 113 -5.42 -0.79 5.83
N LYS A 114 -5.08 -1.21 7.06
CA LYS A 114 -5.89 -2.08 7.90
C LYS A 114 -5.57 -1.85 9.39
N PRO A 115 -6.44 -2.22 10.33
CA PRO A 115 -6.06 -2.34 11.73
C PRO A 115 -4.89 -3.31 11.90
N GLY A 116 -4.00 -3.04 12.86
CA GLY A 116 -2.86 -3.91 13.17
C GLY A 116 -1.84 -4.05 12.04
N MET A 117 -1.63 -2.98 11.24
CA MET A 117 -0.60 -2.97 10.20
C MET A 117 0.78 -3.34 10.77
N THR A 118 1.44 -4.27 10.09
CA THR A 118 2.83 -4.65 10.37
C THR A 118 3.78 -3.51 9.97
N LEU A 119 5.04 -3.60 10.37
CA LEU A 119 6.06 -2.63 9.96
C LEU A 119 6.16 -2.52 8.42
N LEU A 120 6.12 -3.66 7.71
CA LEU A 120 6.18 -3.68 6.25
C LEU A 120 4.93 -3.06 5.60
N ASP A 121 3.74 -3.32 6.14
CA ASP A 121 2.50 -2.69 5.66
C ASP A 121 2.62 -1.15 5.74
N LYS A 122 3.13 -0.63 6.88
CA LYS A 122 3.32 0.82 7.11
C LYS A 122 4.35 1.41 6.16
N ILE A 123 5.48 0.72 5.98
CA ILE A 123 6.55 1.13 5.07
C ILE A 123 6.01 1.27 3.65
N LEU A 124 5.29 0.27 3.15
CA LEU A 124 4.78 0.31 1.78
C LEU A 124 3.75 1.42 1.60
N PHE A 125 2.81 1.56 2.53
CA PHE A 125 1.79 2.61 2.50
C PHE A 125 2.43 4.01 2.46
N LEU A 126 3.37 4.29 3.37
CA LEU A 126 4.06 5.58 3.41
C LEU A 126 4.94 5.78 2.19
N ALA A 127 5.63 4.74 1.69
CA ALA A 127 6.44 4.84 0.49
C ALA A 127 5.62 5.23 -0.75
N ASP A 128 4.42 4.67 -0.91
CA ASP A 128 3.50 5.05 -2.00
C ASP A 128 3.07 6.52 -1.91
N MET A 129 2.74 6.99 -0.70
CA MET A 129 2.34 8.38 -0.48
C MET A 129 3.49 9.38 -0.51
N THR A 130 4.74 8.96 -0.27
CA THR A 130 5.89 9.87 -0.10
C THR A 130 6.99 9.70 -1.15
N SER A 131 6.77 8.85 -2.17
CA SER A 131 7.71 8.65 -3.29
C SER A 131 8.10 9.98 -3.95
N ALA A 132 9.30 10.03 -4.56
CA ALA A 132 9.97 11.27 -4.92
C ALA A 132 9.18 12.20 -5.87
N GLU A 133 8.31 11.64 -6.71
CA GLU A 133 7.47 12.36 -7.67
C GLU A 133 6.13 12.83 -7.10
N ARG A 134 5.77 12.43 -5.87
CA ARG A 134 4.56 12.90 -5.20
C ARG A 134 4.72 14.38 -4.87
N ASP A 135 3.74 15.16 -5.29
CA ASP A 135 3.71 16.61 -5.13
C ASP A 135 2.28 17.03 -4.77
N PHE A 136 1.99 17.02 -3.47
CA PHE A 136 0.72 17.49 -2.91
C PHE A 136 1.00 18.29 -1.65
N ASP A 137 0.05 19.13 -1.24
CA ASP A 137 0.23 19.99 -0.07
C ASP A 137 0.49 19.15 1.20
N GLY A 138 1.57 19.47 1.91
CA GLY A 138 2.00 18.71 3.09
C GLY A 138 2.86 17.46 2.83
N VAL A 139 3.15 17.08 1.59
CA VAL A 139 3.98 15.89 1.29
C VAL A 139 5.37 15.95 1.92
N GLU A 140 6.01 17.12 1.96
CA GLU A 140 7.32 17.32 2.59
C GLU A 140 7.28 17.12 4.11
N SER A 141 6.20 17.58 4.75
CA SER A 141 5.98 17.36 6.17
C SER A 141 5.75 15.87 6.45
N LEU A 142 4.99 15.19 5.60
CA LEU A 142 4.77 13.74 5.72
C LEU A 142 6.07 12.95 5.50
N ARG A 143 6.90 13.35 4.53
CA ARG A 143 8.23 12.76 4.30
C ARG A 143 9.10 12.85 5.55
N ARG A 144 9.20 14.01 6.19
CA ARG A 144 9.96 14.16 7.45
C ARG A 144 9.38 13.27 8.56
N LEU A 145 8.07 13.36 8.77
CA LEU A 145 7.40 12.60 9.83
C LEU A 145 7.58 11.09 9.66
N ALA A 146 7.60 10.59 8.42
CA ALA A 146 7.82 9.18 8.09
C ALA A 146 9.20 8.65 8.49
N PHE A 147 10.20 9.52 8.74
CA PHE A 147 11.51 9.14 9.30
C PHE A 147 11.68 9.54 10.78
N GLU A 148 10.67 10.17 11.39
CA GLU A 148 10.70 10.58 12.80
C GLU A 148 9.87 9.61 13.65
N ASP A 149 8.63 9.33 13.23
CA ASP A 149 7.70 8.44 13.91
C ASP A 149 6.71 7.84 12.91
N ILE A 150 6.93 6.58 12.55
CA ILE A 150 6.16 5.88 11.52
C ILE A 150 4.67 5.79 11.88
N ASP A 151 4.31 5.68 13.15
CA ASP A 151 2.90 5.57 13.55
C ASP A 151 2.20 6.92 13.45
N ARG A 152 2.89 8.01 13.83
CA ARG A 152 2.37 9.38 13.62
C ARG A 152 2.27 9.69 12.13
N ALA A 153 3.25 9.27 11.33
CA ALA A 153 3.20 9.41 9.88
C ALA A 153 2.02 8.65 9.27
N MET A 154 1.76 7.42 9.72
CA MET A 154 0.61 6.64 9.28
C MET A 154 -0.71 7.32 9.62
N LEU A 155 -0.88 7.84 10.83
CA LEU A 155 -2.09 8.57 11.19
C LEU A 155 -2.27 9.82 10.31
N ALA A 156 -1.20 10.58 10.07
CA ALA A 156 -1.23 11.75 9.20
C ALA A 156 -1.60 11.39 7.75
N ALA A 157 -0.99 10.34 7.20
CA ALA A 157 -1.23 9.84 5.85
C ALA A 157 -2.67 9.33 5.65
N LEU A 158 -3.20 8.61 6.64
CA LEU A 158 -4.60 8.13 6.64
C LEU A 158 -5.60 9.29 6.80
N ASN A 159 -5.29 10.29 7.63
CA ASN A 159 -6.09 11.51 7.74
C ASN A 159 -6.17 12.25 6.40
N GLU A 160 -5.04 12.40 5.71
CA GLU A 160 -4.98 13.02 4.39
C GLU A 160 -5.82 12.24 3.37
N SER A 161 -5.65 10.92 3.32
CA SER A 161 -6.42 10.03 2.43
C SER A 161 -7.93 10.11 2.69
N VAL A 162 -8.34 10.07 3.96
CA VAL A 162 -9.76 10.20 4.37
C VAL A 162 -10.31 11.57 4.01
N SER A 163 -9.54 12.63 4.26
CA SER A 163 -9.91 14.00 3.93
C SER A 163 -10.13 14.15 2.42
N PHE A 164 -9.17 13.69 1.61
CA PHE A 164 -9.23 13.74 0.15
C PHE A 164 -10.47 13.04 -0.41
N VAL A 165 -10.78 11.84 0.07
CA VAL A 165 -11.95 11.07 -0.37
C VAL A 165 -13.26 11.78 0.00
N LYS A 166 -13.35 12.32 1.22
CA LYS A 166 -14.54 13.05 1.68
C LYS A 166 -14.76 14.36 0.92
N HIS A 167 -13.71 15.16 0.71
CA HIS A 167 -13.81 16.40 -0.09
C HIS A 167 -14.20 16.12 -1.54
N GLY A 168 -13.78 14.97 -2.08
CA GLY A 168 -14.18 14.52 -3.41
C GLY A 168 -15.59 13.94 -3.52
N GLY A 169 -16.36 13.87 -2.43
CA GLY A 169 -17.72 13.31 -2.40
C GLY A 169 -17.79 11.80 -2.70
N LYS A 170 -16.67 11.09 -2.56
CA LYS A 170 -16.57 9.65 -2.85
C LYS A 170 -16.81 8.82 -1.58
N PRO A 171 -17.30 7.57 -1.72
CA PRO A 171 -17.47 6.69 -0.57
C PRO A 171 -16.11 6.35 0.04
N LEU A 172 -16.00 6.52 1.37
CA LEU A 172 -14.83 6.13 2.13
C LEU A 172 -14.84 4.62 2.36
N ASP A 173 -13.71 3.97 2.11
CA ASP A 173 -13.54 2.56 2.43
C ASP A 173 -13.56 2.33 3.96
N PRO A 174 -14.35 1.36 4.47
CA PRO A 174 -14.42 1.08 5.90
C PRO A 174 -13.06 0.71 6.52
N MET A 175 -12.16 0.06 5.78
CA MET A 175 -10.83 -0.29 6.31
C MET A 175 -9.94 0.94 6.47
N SER A 176 -10.08 1.95 5.63
CA SER A 176 -9.37 3.22 5.81
C SER A 176 -9.80 3.95 7.07
N ALA A 177 -11.10 3.97 7.36
CA ALA A 177 -11.60 4.50 8.63
C ALA A 177 -11.09 3.67 9.82
N ALA A 178 -11.18 2.34 9.73
CA ALA A 178 -10.75 1.44 10.79
C ALA A 178 -9.24 1.53 11.07
N ALA A 179 -8.40 1.60 10.03
CA ALA A 179 -6.96 1.77 10.14
C ALA A 179 -6.61 3.10 10.82
N ARG A 180 -7.25 4.19 10.39
CA ARG A 180 -7.03 5.51 11.00
C ARG A 180 -7.38 5.51 12.49
N ASP A 181 -8.54 4.96 12.83
CA ASP A 181 -9.00 4.91 14.22
C ASP A 181 -8.10 4.00 15.08
N ASP A 182 -7.51 2.97 14.48
CA ASP A 182 -6.52 2.11 15.13
C ASP A 182 -5.23 2.86 15.50
N PHE A 183 -4.65 3.61 14.55
CA PHE A 183 -3.48 4.45 14.83
C PHE A 183 -3.78 5.56 15.84
N ALA A 184 -4.97 6.16 15.78
CA ALA A 184 -5.39 7.17 16.76
C ALA A 184 -5.43 6.59 18.19
N ARG A 185 -6.01 5.38 18.35
CA ARG A 185 -6.01 4.68 19.65
C ARG A 185 -4.60 4.31 20.11
N LEU A 186 -3.77 3.80 19.20
CA LEU A 186 -2.38 3.42 19.47
C LEU A 186 -1.58 4.61 20.00
N LEU A 187 -1.70 5.78 19.37
CA LEU A 187 -0.96 6.98 19.78
C LEU A 187 -1.48 7.56 21.09
N ALA A 188 -2.80 7.61 21.29
CA ALA A 188 -3.38 8.04 22.57
C ALA A 188 -2.90 7.16 23.74
N ALA A 189 -2.79 5.85 23.51
CA ALA A 189 -2.28 4.90 24.50
C ALA A 189 -0.76 5.02 24.76
N ARG A 190 0.01 5.57 23.81
CA ARG A 190 1.44 5.87 23.98
C ARG A 190 1.65 7.15 24.78
N GLU A 191 0.79 8.15 24.60
CA GLU A 191 0.90 9.47 25.24
C GLU A 191 0.30 9.54 26.65
N GLY A 192 -0.61 8.62 26.99
CA GLY A 192 -1.16 8.47 28.33
C GLY A 192 -0.31 7.63 29.30
N ARG A 193 0.91 7.25 28.91
CA ARG A 193 1.90 6.51 29.73
C ARG A 193 3.05 7.43 30.12
#